data_AF-A0A2A6R9I1-F1
#
_entry.id   AF-A0A2A6R9I1-F1
#
_cell.length_a   1.000
_cell.length_b   1.000
_cell.length_c   1.000
_cell.angle_alpha   90.00
_cell.angle_beta   90.00
_cell.angle_gamma   90.00
#
_symmetry.space_group_name_H-M   'P 1'
#
loop_
_entity.id
_entity.type
_entity.pdbx_description
1 polymer ?
#
loop_
_entity_poly.entity_id
_entity_poly.type
_entity_poly.pdbx_seq_one_letter_code
_entity_poly.pdbx_strand_id
1 'polypeptide(L)'
;MSNEYPGSNANPLEVLDLANAYSSASELLFSEGEKHVALAIAPARMCAIHAIELYLNAFLRHEGVAPEEIRKRMHNLVEPMFVAKLKLRKKTALHLEAMTAKREYLISRYAPKQAREPTDLNRLAATLAEVMKKVGKHLHSTSSGGTSTIVITDYPRTFVPLRLGSGDGTEERAPKRPDILQDRLPAERPGHSHL
;
A
#
# COMPACT_ATOMS: atom_id res chain seq x y z
N MET A 1 -0.53 16.78 -27.48
CA MET A 1 -0.37 15.93 -26.28
C MET A 1 -1.41 14.83 -26.39
N SER A 2 -1.02 13.57 -26.36
CA SER A 2 -1.97 12.46 -26.41
C SER A 2 -2.97 12.63 -25.26
N ASN A 3 -4.27 12.62 -25.58
CA ASN A 3 -5.36 12.69 -24.59
C ASN A 3 -5.54 11.34 -23.87
N GLU A 4 -4.47 10.58 -23.77
CA GLU A 4 -4.46 9.23 -23.27
C GLU A 4 -4.28 9.27 -21.76
N TYR A 5 -5.14 8.53 -21.06
CA TYR A 5 -5.18 8.57 -19.61
C TYR A 5 -3.87 8.00 -19.03
N PRO A 6 -3.26 8.62 -17.99
CA PRO A 6 -2.05 8.07 -17.38
C PRO A 6 -2.21 6.61 -16.96
N GLY A 7 -1.38 5.73 -17.52
CA GLY A 7 -1.40 4.29 -17.24
C GLY A 7 -2.20 3.44 -18.23
N SER A 8 -2.80 4.02 -19.29
CA SER A 8 -3.53 3.25 -20.31
C SER A 8 -2.68 2.15 -20.97
N ASN A 9 -1.37 2.39 -21.14
CA ASN A 9 -0.43 1.44 -21.72
C ASN A 9 0.47 0.73 -20.68
N ALA A 10 0.12 0.78 -19.39
CA ALA A 10 0.94 0.15 -18.35
C ALA A 10 1.07 -1.37 -18.59
N ASN A 11 2.31 -1.83 -18.75
CA ASN A 11 2.65 -3.24 -18.92
C ASN A 11 2.44 -3.98 -17.58
N PRO A 12 1.78 -5.16 -17.56
CA PRO A 12 1.66 -5.97 -16.35
C PRO A 12 2.98 -6.19 -15.58
N LEU A 13 4.11 -6.35 -16.29
CA LEU A 13 5.42 -6.53 -15.67
C LEU A 13 5.96 -5.25 -15.02
N GLU A 14 5.74 -4.08 -15.62
CA GLU A 14 6.12 -2.81 -14.99
C GLU A 14 5.29 -2.54 -13.72
N VAL A 15 4.01 -2.91 -13.74
CA VAL A 15 3.15 -2.83 -12.55
C VAL A 15 3.60 -3.83 -11.48
N LEU A 16 4.08 -5.02 -11.88
CA LEU A 16 4.67 -6.00 -10.98
C LEU A 16 5.95 -5.46 -10.32
N ASP A 17 6.83 -4.82 -11.07
CA ASP A 17 8.05 -4.21 -10.55
C ASP A 17 7.76 -3.07 -9.56
N LEU A 18 6.75 -2.26 -9.86
CA LEU A 18 6.27 -1.25 -8.92
C LEU A 18 5.73 -1.89 -7.63
N ALA A 19 4.98 -3.00 -7.73
CA ALA A 19 4.51 -3.74 -6.57
C ALA A 19 5.67 -4.28 -5.71
N ASN A 20 6.73 -4.80 -6.35
CA ASN A 20 7.95 -5.26 -5.68
C ASN A 20 8.64 -4.12 -4.91
N ALA A 21 8.70 -2.92 -5.50
CA ALA A 21 9.27 -1.74 -4.85
C ALA A 21 8.48 -1.33 -3.60
N TYR A 22 7.14 -1.32 -3.67
CA TYR A 22 6.28 -1.06 -2.50
C TYR A 22 6.39 -2.15 -1.44
N SER A 23 6.53 -3.42 -1.83
CA SER A 23 6.74 -4.53 -0.89
C SER A 23 8.06 -4.34 -0.13
N SER A 24 9.14 -4.05 -0.85
CA SER A 24 10.47 -3.80 -0.27
C SER A 24 10.46 -2.60 0.67
N ALA A 25 9.77 -1.51 0.30
CA ALA A 25 9.61 -0.35 1.15
C ALA A 25 8.82 -0.68 2.42
N SER A 26 7.76 -1.49 2.31
CA SER A 26 6.99 -1.94 3.47
C SER A 26 7.85 -2.75 4.44
N GLU A 27 8.67 -3.67 3.94
CA GLU A 27 9.54 -4.52 4.77
C GLU A 27 10.57 -3.68 5.51
N LEU A 28 11.20 -2.71 4.83
CA LEU A 28 12.15 -1.80 5.45
C LEU A 28 11.49 -0.95 6.55
N LEU A 29 10.31 -0.37 6.27
CA LEU A 29 9.60 0.43 7.26
C LEU A 29 9.11 -0.41 8.46
N PHE A 30 8.82 -1.70 8.26
CA PHE A 30 8.51 -2.60 9.37
C PHE A 30 9.73 -2.97 10.20
N SER A 31 10.93 -3.06 9.60
CA SER A 31 12.15 -3.38 10.34
C SER A 31 12.69 -2.18 11.13
N GLU A 32 12.52 -0.97 10.61
CA GLU A 32 12.94 0.29 11.25
C GLU A 32 11.90 0.84 12.24
N GLY A 33 10.63 0.46 12.09
CA GLY A 33 9.54 0.96 12.91
C GLY A 33 9.61 0.49 14.36
N GLU A 34 9.50 1.42 15.31
CA GLU A 34 9.28 1.08 16.71
C GLU A 34 7.95 0.34 16.86
N LYS A 35 8.00 -0.93 17.25
CA LYS A 35 6.87 -1.88 17.33
C LYS A 35 5.68 -1.41 18.18
N HIS A 36 5.84 -0.33 18.95
CA HIS A 36 4.83 0.21 19.87
C HIS A 36 4.27 1.58 19.46
N VAL A 37 4.79 2.21 18.39
CA VAL A 37 4.30 3.49 17.89
C VAL A 37 3.47 3.26 16.63
N ALA A 38 2.15 3.18 16.77
CA ALA A 38 1.24 2.93 15.64
C ALA A 38 1.40 3.92 14.47
N LEU A 39 1.80 5.16 14.76
CA LEU A 39 2.11 6.16 13.73
C LEU A 39 3.39 5.85 12.94
N ALA A 40 4.38 5.20 13.55
CA ALA A 40 5.59 4.74 12.87
C ALA A 40 5.30 3.54 11.96
N ILE A 41 4.27 2.75 12.30
CA ILE A 41 3.85 1.56 11.54
C ILE A 41 2.88 1.90 10.40
N ALA A 42 2.16 3.01 10.48
CA ALA A 42 1.18 3.41 9.47
C ALA A 42 1.76 3.53 8.03
N PRO A 43 2.95 4.12 7.82
CA PRO A 43 3.61 4.12 6.51
C PRO A 43 3.93 2.71 6.01
N ALA A 44 4.47 1.83 6.86
CA ALA A 44 4.77 0.44 6.50
C ALA A 44 3.51 -0.30 6.04
N ARG A 45 2.42 -0.16 6.81
CA ARG A 45 1.10 -0.73 6.44
C ARG A 45 0.60 -0.20 5.11
N MET A 46 0.72 1.11 4.88
CA MET A 46 0.25 1.72 3.64
C MET A 46 1.03 1.19 2.43
N CYS A 47 2.34 1.03 2.56
CA CYS A 47 3.17 0.40 1.53
C CYS A 47 2.75 -1.05 1.26
N ALA A 48 2.50 -1.86 2.29
CA ALA A 48 2.01 -3.24 2.11
C ALA A 48 0.65 -3.31 1.40
N ILE A 49 -0.30 -2.44 1.78
CA ILE A 49 -1.62 -2.38 1.15
C ILE A 49 -1.48 -2.01 -0.34
N HIS A 50 -0.65 -1.01 -0.65
CA HIS A 50 -0.38 -0.63 -2.04
C HIS A 50 0.33 -1.73 -2.83
N ALA A 51 1.29 -2.43 -2.24
CA ALA A 51 1.95 -3.57 -2.89
C ALA A 51 0.92 -4.65 -3.27
N ILE A 52 0.04 -5.03 -2.33
CA ILE A 52 -1.05 -6.01 -2.58
C ILE A 52 -1.93 -5.54 -3.73
N GLU A 53 -2.39 -4.28 -3.69
CA GLU A 53 -3.24 -3.70 -4.74
C GLU A 53 -2.55 -3.77 -6.12
N LEU A 54 -1.27 -3.39 -6.19
CA LEU A 54 -0.51 -3.40 -7.44
C LEU A 54 -0.26 -4.80 -7.96
N TYR A 55 0.04 -5.79 -7.12
CA TYR A 55 0.14 -7.19 -7.54
C TYR A 55 -1.18 -7.68 -8.15
N LEU A 56 -2.30 -7.40 -7.49
CA LEU A 56 -3.62 -7.80 -7.99
C LEU A 56 -3.96 -7.07 -9.30
N ASN A 57 -3.59 -5.81 -9.44
CA ASN A 57 -3.77 -5.05 -10.68
C ASN A 57 -2.88 -5.59 -11.81
N ALA A 58 -1.62 -5.93 -11.54
CA ALA A 58 -0.73 -6.58 -12.51
C ALA A 58 -1.33 -7.90 -13.02
N PHE A 59 -1.89 -8.71 -12.12
CA PHE A 59 -2.64 -9.91 -12.48
C PHE A 59 -3.85 -9.59 -13.36
N LEU A 60 -4.70 -8.62 -13.00
CA LEU A 60 -5.88 -8.27 -13.81
C LEU A 60 -5.48 -7.75 -15.19
N ARG A 61 -4.44 -6.92 -15.28
CA ARG A 61 -3.88 -6.46 -16.56
C ARG A 61 -3.42 -7.64 -17.41
N HIS A 62 -2.71 -8.59 -16.80
CA HIS A 62 -2.26 -9.80 -17.47
C HIS A 62 -3.43 -10.66 -17.97
N GLU A 63 -4.55 -10.69 -17.24
CA GLU A 63 -5.78 -11.37 -17.64
C GLU A 63 -6.62 -10.59 -18.69
N GLY A 64 -6.10 -9.48 -19.20
CA GLY A 64 -6.75 -8.68 -20.25
C GLY A 64 -7.80 -7.68 -19.74
N VAL A 65 -7.87 -7.44 -18.42
CA VAL A 65 -8.77 -6.42 -17.87
C VAL A 65 -8.26 -5.02 -18.25
N ALA A 66 -9.15 -4.21 -18.84
CA ALA A 66 -8.82 -2.86 -19.29
C ALA A 66 -8.40 -1.93 -18.13
N PRO A 67 -7.50 -0.95 -18.37
CA PRO A 67 -7.01 -0.04 -17.32
C PRO A 67 -8.16 0.72 -16.63
N GLU A 68 -9.19 1.09 -17.41
CA GLU A 68 -10.34 1.85 -16.93
C GLU A 68 -11.16 1.03 -15.93
N GLU A 69 -11.33 -0.28 -16.16
CA GLU A 69 -12.04 -1.15 -15.23
C GLU A 69 -11.25 -1.42 -13.97
N ILE A 70 -9.92 -1.56 -14.08
CA ILE A 70 -9.05 -1.64 -12.90
C ILE A 70 -9.16 -0.35 -12.07
N ARG A 71 -9.14 0.82 -12.73
CA ARG A 71 -9.28 2.11 -12.06
C ARG A 71 -10.60 2.24 -11.30
N LYS A 72 -11.72 1.82 -11.89
CA LYS A 72 -13.04 1.88 -11.25
C LYS A 72 -13.13 1.05 -9.96
N ARG A 73 -12.27 0.04 -9.80
CA ARG A 73 -12.19 -0.74 -8.56
C ARG A 73 -11.65 0.07 -7.38
N MET A 74 -10.94 1.17 -7.64
CA MET A 74 -10.27 1.96 -6.60
C MET A 74 -9.45 1.01 -5.70
N HIS A 75 -9.63 1.07 -4.38
CA HIS A 75 -8.93 0.21 -3.42
C HIS A 75 -9.69 -1.08 -3.07
N ASN A 76 -10.55 -1.58 -3.98
CA ASN A 76 -11.26 -2.85 -3.79
C ASN A 76 -10.37 -4.05 -4.14
N LEU A 77 -10.00 -4.81 -3.12
CA LEU A 77 -9.10 -5.95 -3.20
C LEU A 77 -9.83 -7.28 -3.46
N VAL A 78 -11.14 -7.26 -3.71
CA VAL A 78 -11.97 -8.45 -3.88
C VAL A 78 -12.27 -8.66 -5.37
N GLU A 79 -12.02 -9.88 -5.85
CA GLU A 79 -12.39 -10.32 -7.19
C GLU A 79 -12.51 -11.85 -7.20
N PRO A 80 -13.63 -12.44 -7.67
CA PRO A 80 -13.77 -13.89 -7.84
C PRO A 80 -12.60 -14.54 -8.60
N MET A 81 -12.04 -13.84 -9.60
CA MET A 81 -10.91 -14.32 -10.39
C MET A 81 -9.65 -14.59 -9.57
N PHE A 82 -9.41 -13.84 -8.47
CA PHE A 82 -8.25 -14.08 -7.61
C PHE A 82 -8.34 -15.47 -6.96
N VAL A 83 -9.53 -15.86 -6.49
CA VAL A 83 -9.73 -17.19 -5.91
C VAL A 83 -9.66 -18.26 -7.00
N ALA A 84 -10.30 -18.02 -8.14
CA ALA A 84 -10.39 -19.02 -9.21
C ALA A 84 -9.05 -19.30 -9.90
N LYS A 85 -8.28 -18.26 -10.25
CA LYS A 85 -7.05 -18.39 -11.06
C LYS A 85 -5.78 -18.39 -10.22
N LEU A 86 -5.63 -17.49 -9.24
CA LEU A 86 -4.47 -17.50 -8.34
C LEU A 86 -4.57 -18.61 -7.28
N LYS A 87 -5.75 -19.24 -7.11
CA LYS A 87 -6.01 -20.28 -6.11
C LYS A 87 -5.69 -19.81 -4.69
N LEU A 88 -6.00 -18.54 -4.35
CA LEU A 88 -5.73 -17.97 -3.02
C LEU A 88 -6.29 -18.85 -1.89
N ARG A 89 -5.55 -18.95 -0.78
CA ARG A 89 -6.05 -19.62 0.42
C ARG A 89 -7.30 -18.90 0.93
N LYS A 90 -8.27 -19.64 1.46
CA LYS A 90 -9.51 -19.10 2.02
C LYS A 90 -9.27 -17.95 3.01
N LYS A 91 -8.30 -18.11 3.92
CA LYS A 91 -7.94 -17.07 4.91
C LYS A 91 -7.45 -15.76 4.30
N THR A 92 -6.80 -15.84 3.13
CA THR A 92 -6.22 -14.73 2.40
C THR A 92 -7.32 -14.00 1.64
N ALA A 93 -8.20 -14.72 0.95
CA ALA A 93 -9.40 -14.14 0.32
C ALA A 93 -10.28 -13.40 1.34
N LEU A 94 -10.59 -14.06 2.47
CA LEU A 94 -11.35 -13.44 3.58
C LEU A 94 -10.63 -12.22 4.18
N HIS A 95 -9.29 -12.18 4.13
CA HIS A 95 -8.55 -11.03 4.61
C HIS A 95 -8.68 -9.85 3.66
N LEU A 96 -8.56 -10.07 2.34
CA LEU A 96 -8.75 -9.03 1.32
C LEU A 96 -10.16 -8.43 1.39
N GLU A 97 -11.18 -9.27 1.62
CA GLU A 97 -12.56 -8.83 1.88
C GLU A 97 -12.66 -7.94 3.12
N ALA A 98 -12.09 -8.38 4.24
CA ALA A 98 -12.10 -7.60 5.48
C ALA A 98 -11.36 -6.25 5.32
N MET A 99 -10.20 -6.24 4.67
CA MET A 99 -9.42 -5.02 4.41
C MET A 99 -10.21 -4.02 3.55
N THR A 100 -10.91 -4.52 2.53
CA THR A 100 -11.77 -3.71 1.66
C THR A 100 -12.96 -3.14 2.44
N ALA A 101 -13.67 -3.99 3.19
CA ALA A 101 -14.84 -3.59 3.98
C ALA A 101 -14.50 -2.55 5.03
N LYS A 102 -13.36 -2.71 5.71
CA LYS A 102 -12.85 -1.75 6.70
C LYS A 102 -12.22 -0.50 6.09
N ARG A 103 -11.99 -0.47 4.78
CA ARG A 103 -11.28 0.61 4.08
C ARG A 103 -9.92 0.89 4.74
N GLU A 104 -9.11 -0.15 4.95
CA GLU A 104 -7.85 -0.02 5.69
C GLU A 104 -6.85 0.97 5.06
N TYR A 105 -6.93 1.18 3.75
CA TYR A 105 -6.18 2.23 3.03
C TYR A 105 -6.54 3.65 3.51
N LEU A 106 -7.79 3.87 3.93
CA LEU A 106 -8.30 5.14 4.40
C LEU A 106 -7.93 5.34 5.88
N ILE A 107 -8.12 4.28 6.69
CA ILE A 107 -7.76 4.27 8.10
C ILE A 107 -6.27 4.57 8.29
N SER A 108 -5.40 3.95 7.50
CA SER A 108 -3.95 4.13 7.58
C SER A 108 -3.49 5.58 7.32
N ARG A 109 -4.29 6.38 6.59
CA ARG A 109 -3.97 7.77 6.26
C ARG A 109 -4.62 8.79 7.17
N TYR A 110 -5.90 8.59 7.50
CA TYR A 110 -6.73 9.64 8.10
C TYR A 110 -7.18 9.36 9.52
N ALA A 111 -7.08 8.11 9.97
CA ALA A 111 -7.55 7.70 11.28
C ALA A 111 -6.39 7.15 12.13
N PRO A 112 -5.42 7.99 12.52
CA PRO A 112 -4.25 7.54 13.30
C PRO A 112 -4.62 6.92 14.65
N LYS A 113 -5.80 7.23 15.19
CA LYS A 113 -6.35 6.58 16.39
C LYS A 113 -6.85 5.16 16.12
N GLN A 114 -7.45 4.91 14.96
CA GLN A 114 -7.90 3.57 14.52
C GLN A 114 -6.75 2.76 13.91
N ALA A 115 -5.73 3.41 13.36
CA ALA A 115 -4.50 2.76 12.92
C ALA A 115 -3.71 2.12 14.10
N ARG A 116 -4.02 2.51 15.35
CA ARG A 116 -3.56 1.86 16.58
C ARG A 116 -4.27 0.54 16.87
N GLU A 117 -5.43 0.29 16.28
CA GLU A 117 -6.03 -1.02 16.36
C GLU A 117 -5.06 -2.03 15.72
N PRO A 118 -4.74 -3.12 16.41
CA PRO A 118 -3.86 -4.14 15.87
C PRO A 118 -4.55 -4.78 14.67
N THR A 119 -4.29 -4.24 13.50
CA THR A 119 -4.34 -5.05 12.29
C THR A 119 -3.24 -6.05 12.47
N ASP A 120 -3.59 -7.34 12.44
CA ASP A 120 -2.64 -8.41 12.64
C ASP A 120 -1.56 -8.29 11.56
N LEU A 121 -0.44 -7.64 11.91
CA LEU A 121 0.64 -7.32 10.97
C LEU A 121 1.20 -8.60 10.36
N ASN A 122 1.17 -9.69 11.13
CA ASN A 122 1.54 -11.01 10.65
C ASN A 122 0.55 -11.49 9.58
N ARG A 123 -0.74 -11.22 9.74
CA ARG A 123 -1.76 -11.54 8.73
C ARG A 123 -1.60 -10.68 7.47
N LEU A 124 -1.27 -9.39 7.59
CA LEU A 124 -0.97 -8.52 6.47
C LEU A 124 0.27 -9.00 5.71
N ALA A 125 1.36 -9.26 6.41
CA ALA A 125 2.59 -9.81 5.83
C ALA A 125 2.36 -11.17 5.14
N ALA A 126 1.59 -12.07 5.77
CA ALA A 126 1.26 -13.36 5.17
C ALA A 126 0.38 -13.22 3.91
N THR A 127 -0.50 -12.22 3.88
CA THR A 127 -1.34 -11.91 2.72
C THR A 127 -0.51 -11.36 1.57
N LEU A 128 0.35 -10.39 1.85
CA LEU A 128 1.29 -9.82 0.90
C LEU A 128 2.19 -10.92 0.29
N ALA A 129 2.82 -11.75 1.14
CA ALA A 129 3.70 -12.82 0.69
C ALA A 129 2.99 -13.85 -0.21
N GLU A 130 1.75 -14.22 0.13
CA GLU A 130 0.97 -15.15 -0.70
C GLU A 130 0.60 -14.52 -2.04
N VAL A 131 0.09 -13.28 -2.04
CA VAL A 131 -0.31 -12.57 -3.27
C VAL A 131 0.89 -12.37 -4.18
N MET A 132 2.00 -11.84 -3.66
CA MET A 132 3.27 -11.67 -4.37
C MET A 132 3.70 -12.99 -5.05
N LYS A 133 3.79 -14.08 -4.28
CA LYS A 133 4.23 -15.37 -4.79
C LYS A 133 3.34 -15.89 -5.92
N LYS A 134 2.02 -15.74 -5.78
CA LYS A 134 1.06 -16.30 -6.72
C LYS A 134 0.93 -15.48 -8.00
N VAL A 135 0.88 -14.16 -7.87
CA VAL A 135 0.89 -13.25 -9.02
C VAL A 135 2.20 -13.40 -9.79
N GLY A 136 3.34 -13.36 -9.09
CA GLY A 136 4.65 -13.58 -9.72
C GLY A 136 4.67 -14.91 -10.48
N LYS A 137 4.30 -16.02 -9.85
CA LYS A 137 4.23 -17.32 -10.56
C LYS A 137 3.31 -17.25 -11.79
N HIS A 138 2.15 -16.62 -11.68
CA HIS A 138 1.16 -16.54 -12.76
C HIS A 138 1.70 -15.80 -13.98
N LEU A 139 2.27 -14.61 -13.79
CA LEU A 139 2.81 -13.77 -14.87
C LEU A 139 4.03 -14.42 -15.56
N HIS A 140 4.87 -15.15 -14.82
CA HIS A 140 6.03 -15.81 -15.41
C HIS A 140 5.69 -17.13 -16.11
N SER A 141 4.63 -17.84 -15.67
CA SER A 141 4.23 -19.12 -16.27
C SER A 141 3.61 -18.94 -17.66
N THR A 142 3.03 -17.78 -17.93
CA THR A 142 2.37 -17.42 -19.20
C THR A 142 3.31 -16.74 -20.18
N SER A 143 4.42 -16.15 -19.70
CA SER A 143 5.45 -15.52 -20.53
C SER A 143 6.37 -16.52 -21.27
N SER A 144 6.30 -17.83 -20.97
CA SER A 144 7.11 -18.86 -21.64
C SER A 144 6.79 -19.05 -23.14
N GLY A 145 5.86 -18.27 -23.72
CA GLY A 145 5.56 -18.22 -25.15
C GLY A 145 6.16 -17.03 -25.92
N GLY A 146 6.91 -16.13 -25.27
CA GLY A 146 7.48 -14.96 -25.93
C GLY A 146 8.77 -14.51 -25.28
N THR A 147 9.89 -14.76 -25.95
CA THR A 147 11.22 -14.32 -25.53
C THR A 147 11.32 -12.81 -25.71
N SER A 148 11.06 -12.04 -24.66
CA SER A 148 11.52 -10.66 -24.55
C SER A 148 12.67 -10.61 -23.56
N THR A 149 13.87 -10.52 -24.12
CA THR A 149 15.11 -10.25 -23.38
C THR A 149 14.98 -8.88 -22.71
N ILE A 150 14.83 -8.83 -21.39
CA ILE A 150 14.92 -7.59 -20.62
C ILE A 150 16.38 -7.42 -20.19
N VAL A 151 16.98 -6.31 -20.61
CA VAL A 151 18.27 -5.84 -20.10
C VAL A 151 18.02 -5.27 -18.71
N ILE A 152 18.50 -5.96 -17.68
CA ILE A 152 18.58 -5.43 -16.33
C ILE A 152 19.69 -4.38 -16.34
N THR A 153 19.34 -3.10 -16.33
CA THR A 153 20.30 -2.04 -15.99
C THR A 153 20.48 -2.03 -14.49
N ASP A 154 21.58 -2.61 -14.02
CA ASP A 154 22.06 -2.44 -12.66
C ASP A 154 22.34 -0.95 -12.43
N TYR A 155 21.39 -0.25 -11.81
CA TYR A 155 21.67 1.04 -11.20
C TYR A 155 22.42 0.78 -9.88
N PRO A 156 23.69 1.20 -9.74
CA PRO A 156 24.37 1.11 -8.46
C PRO A 156 23.66 2.03 -7.46
N ARG A 157 23.12 1.41 -6.41
CA ARG A 157 22.49 2.08 -5.27
C ARG A 157 23.60 2.73 -4.43
N THR A 158 24.11 3.89 -4.86
CA THR A 158 24.91 4.74 -3.98
C THR A 158 23.97 5.38 -2.98
N PHE A 159 23.83 4.73 -1.82
CA PHE A 159 23.22 5.32 -0.66
C PHE A 159 24.16 6.43 -0.17
N VAL A 160 23.88 7.68 -0.54
CA VAL A 160 24.51 8.83 0.11
C VAL A 160 23.74 9.03 1.41
N PRO A 161 24.35 8.80 2.59
CA PRO A 161 23.70 9.17 3.84
C PRO A 161 23.53 10.68 3.81
N LEU A 162 22.31 11.16 4.02
CA LEU A 162 22.09 12.56 4.40
C LEU A 162 22.84 12.75 5.73
N ARG A 163 24.07 13.28 5.66
CA ARG A 163 24.76 13.82 6.82
C ARG A 163 23.94 15.02 7.29
N LEU A 164 23.04 14.79 8.25
CA LEU A 164 22.62 15.84 9.16
C LEU A 164 23.91 16.39 9.77
N GLY A 165 24.22 17.65 9.49
CA GLY A 165 25.43 18.30 9.94
C GLY A 165 25.63 18.08 11.44
N SER A 166 26.83 17.70 11.81
CA SER A 166 27.31 17.70 13.19
C SER A 166 27.29 19.15 13.69
N GLY A 167 26.14 19.57 14.19
CA GLY A 167 25.96 20.80 14.95
C GLY A 167 26.54 20.59 16.34
N ASP A 168 27.40 21.51 16.71
CA ASP A 168 28.13 21.61 17.96
C ASP A 168 27.21 21.52 19.21
N GLY A 169 27.47 20.52 20.05
CA GLY A 169 27.70 20.71 21.48
C GLY A 169 26.71 21.49 22.36
N THR A 170 25.44 21.66 21.99
CA THR A 170 24.44 22.28 22.89
C THR A 170 23.26 21.34 23.11
N GLU A 171 22.94 21.04 24.38
CA GLU A 171 21.75 20.30 24.79
C GLU A 171 20.46 21.04 24.35
N GLU A 172 20.10 20.90 23.09
CA GLU A 172 18.82 21.38 22.58
C GLU A 172 17.81 20.25 22.74
N ARG A 173 17.04 20.32 23.83
CA ARG A 173 15.85 19.49 24.05
C ARG A 173 15.04 19.49 22.76
N ALA A 174 14.83 18.30 22.18
CA ALA A 174 13.95 18.12 21.03
C ALA A 174 12.63 18.90 21.26
N PRO A 175 12.19 19.73 20.31
CA PRO A 175 10.99 20.53 20.49
C PRO A 175 9.81 19.60 20.75
N LYS A 176 9.20 19.73 21.92
CA LYS A 176 7.93 19.07 22.22
C LYS A 176 6.97 19.46 21.11
N ARG A 177 6.40 18.45 20.43
CA ARG A 177 5.31 18.62 19.46
C ARG A 177 4.30 19.61 20.08
N PRO A 178 3.96 20.72 19.42
CA PRO A 178 2.95 21.62 19.96
C PRO A 178 1.68 20.79 20.14
N ASP A 179 1.10 20.83 21.34
CA ASP A 179 -0.18 20.20 21.62
C ASP A 179 -1.16 20.72 20.56
N ILE A 180 -1.67 19.79 19.74
CA ILE A 180 -2.72 20.10 18.78
C ILE A 180 -3.88 20.63 19.63
N LEU A 181 -4.09 21.94 19.53
CA LEU A 181 -5.20 22.64 20.16
C LEU A 181 -6.45 21.82 19.84
N GLN A 182 -7.05 21.21 20.86
CA GLN A 182 -8.38 20.62 20.70
C GLN A 182 -9.29 21.79 20.38
N ASP A 183 -9.59 22.01 19.10
CA ASP A 183 -10.68 22.87 18.68
C ASP A 183 -11.92 22.36 19.41
N ARG A 184 -12.32 23.13 20.43
CA ARG A 184 -13.61 22.94 21.09
C ARG A 184 -14.64 23.11 19.99
N LEU A 185 -15.37 22.02 19.70
CA LEU A 185 -16.60 22.09 18.92
C LEU A 185 -17.44 23.26 19.46
N PRO A 186 -17.90 24.20 18.61
CA PRO A 186 -18.76 25.26 19.07
C PRO A 186 -20.04 24.63 19.66
N ALA A 187 -20.39 25.07 20.86
CA ALA A 187 -21.54 24.62 21.62
C ALA A 187 -22.83 24.66 20.78
N GLU A 188 -23.66 23.64 20.94
CA GLU A 188 -25.02 23.62 20.41
C GLU A 188 -25.76 24.91 20.80
N ARG A 189 -26.33 25.59 19.81
CA ARG A 189 -27.27 26.68 20.10
C ARG A 189 -28.66 26.06 20.32
N PRO A 190 -29.36 26.42 21.42
CA PRO A 190 -30.70 25.93 21.69
C PRO A 190 -31.69 26.51 20.68
N GLY A 191 -32.72 25.72 20.39
CA GLY A 191 -33.70 26.01 19.35
C GLY A 191 -34.50 27.28 19.58
N HIS A 192 -35.01 27.81 18.46
CA HIS A 192 -36.20 28.65 18.45
C HIS A 192 -37.18 28.10 17.42
N SER A 193 -38.30 27.57 17.94
CA SER A 193 -39.56 27.55 17.24
C SER A 193 -40.08 28.98 17.12
N HIS A 194 -40.59 29.37 15.96
CA HIS A 194 -41.91 30.00 15.83
C HIS A 194 -42.28 30.20 14.35
N LEU A 195 -43.45 29.66 14.02
CA LEU A 195 -44.38 29.95 12.91
C LEU A 195 -43.94 29.62 11.49
#